data_AF-A0AAV7AEG0-F1
#
_entry.id   AF-A0AAV7AEG0-F1
#
_cell.length_a   1.000
_cell.length_b   1.000
_cell.length_c   1.000
_cell.angle_alpha   90.00
_cell.angle_beta   90.00
_cell.angle_gamma   90.00
#
_symmetry.space_group_name_H-M   'P 1'
#
loop_
_entity.id
_entity.type
_entity.pdbx_description
1 polymer ?
#
loop_
_entity_poly.entity_id
_entity_poly.type
_entity_poly.pdbx_seq_one_letter_code
_entity_poly.pdbx_strand_id
1 'polypeptide(L)'
;MYFDTLYAIVTVPTCWVSRYLELGPLPLMTQKESRNRATLLDQGHLICISMPVTNDGWPDAFGFGLGGSGPCYILWVEDGSSAHAAGLRPGDQILEVEGRPVSSLTCEALTKLGQECLNVPPSIGVISRVQYVEVPKKKQEEVGLTLGDGRPLVVVSVTPGSPASYAGVRTGDLLLEINEVPVTDLAEATRTISSCEDDVLRLGLLCIGRRQRHSRVYSASGSRSETTSQAQRLKAQEFHRKLDEVLGDHPDLKEKVFALLKQYAQERKVDRLAYMLPMILTEESQHRLINNIR
;
A
#
# COMPACT_ATOMS: atom_id res chain seq x y z
N MET A 1 -5.86 -22.91 1.38
CA MET A 1 -4.40 -22.62 1.38
C MET A 1 -4.23 -21.23 1.97
N TYR A 2 -3.59 -21.18 3.14
CA TYR A 2 -3.45 -20.00 3.98
C TYR A 2 -2.63 -18.91 3.27
N PHE A 3 -3.11 -17.67 3.27
CA PHE A 3 -2.30 -16.51 2.97
C PHE A 3 -1.71 -16.00 4.28
N ASP A 4 -0.44 -16.32 4.52
CA ASP A 4 0.38 -15.69 5.56
C ASP A 4 0.54 -14.21 5.19
N THR A 5 -0.28 -13.36 5.81
CA THR A 5 -0.09 -11.92 5.78
C THR A 5 0.72 -11.59 7.02
N LEU A 6 2.02 -11.36 6.86
CA LEU A 6 2.90 -10.92 7.94
C LEU A 6 2.47 -9.51 8.39
N TYR A 7 1.66 -9.44 9.44
CA TYR A 7 1.42 -8.22 10.20
C TYR A 7 2.63 -8.00 11.11
N ALA A 8 3.43 -6.96 10.84
CA ALA A 8 4.42 -6.50 11.80
C ALA A 8 3.73 -5.49 12.72
N ILE A 9 3.36 -5.94 13.92
CA ILE A 9 3.10 -5.01 15.02
C ILE A 9 4.48 -4.54 15.46
N VAL A 10 4.82 -3.31 15.11
CA VAL A 10 6.06 -2.69 15.57
C VAL A 10 5.81 -2.21 17.00
N THR A 11 5.81 -3.16 17.93
CA THR A 11 5.97 -2.87 19.34
C THR A 11 7.46 -2.77 19.57
N VAL A 12 7.95 -1.61 20.02
CA VAL A 12 9.30 -1.52 20.56
C VAL A 12 9.38 -2.60 21.65
N PRO A 13 10.19 -3.66 21.49
CA PRO A 13 10.24 -4.65 22.54
C PRO A 13 10.85 -3.96 23.76
N THR A 14 10.22 -4.14 24.90
CA THR A 14 10.71 -3.83 26.24
C THR A 14 12.06 -4.49 26.58
N CYS A 15 12.75 -5.08 25.59
CA CYS A 15 14.06 -5.72 25.70
C CYS A 15 15.22 -4.75 25.97
N TRP A 16 14.97 -3.45 26.09
CA TRP A 16 15.96 -2.48 26.56
C TRP A 16 16.26 -2.58 28.07
N VAL A 17 15.50 -3.37 28.85
CA VAL A 17 15.72 -3.53 30.30
C VAL A 17 16.53 -4.79 30.68
N SER A 18 16.49 -5.87 29.89
CA SER A 18 17.05 -7.17 30.36
C SER A 18 18.54 -7.42 30.07
N ARG A 19 19.23 -6.56 29.31
CA ARG A 19 20.70 -6.66 29.16
C ARG A 19 21.47 -5.88 30.24
N TYR A 20 20.76 -5.28 31.20
CA TYR A 20 21.32 -4.43 32.26
C TYR A 20 21.67 -5.15 33.57
N LEU A 21 21.39 -6.46 33.72
CA LEU A 21 21.52 -7.17 35.00
C LEU A 21 22.78 -8.05 35.18
N GLU A 22 23.75 -8.04 34.26
CA GLU A 22 24.97 -8.86 34.38
C GLU A 22 26.21 -8.15 34.93
N LEU A 23 26.13 -6.85 35.24
CA LEU A 23 27.27 -6.11 35.81
C LEU A 23 26.95 -5.65 37.23
N GLY A 24 27.69 -6.24 38.20
CA GLY A 24 27.52 -6.04 39.64
C GLY A 24 27.68 -4.60 40.13
N PRO A 25 27.35 -4.33 41.40
CA PRO A 25 27.10 -2.97 41.89
C PRO A 25 28.39 -2.26 42.31
N LEU A 26 28.46 -0.93 42.08
CA LEU A 26 29.07 0.14 42.91
C LEU A 26 29.25 1.44 42.08
N PRO A 27 29.36 2.65 42.67
CA PRO A 27 28.91 3.16 43.96
C PRO A 27 27.85 4.30 43.80
N LEU A 28 27.23 4.65 44.92
CA LEU A 28 26.21 5.70 45.06
C LEU A 28 26.67 7.07 44.53
N MET A 29 26.06 7.53 43.44
CA MET A 29 26.12 8.92 42.98
C MET A 29 24.70 9.46 42.74
N THR A 30 24.52 10.74 43.05
CA THR A 30 23.26 11.44 43.31
C THR A 30 22.26 11.46 42.14
N GLN A 31 20.96 11.45 42.49
CA GLN A 31 19.74 11.39 41.66
C GLN A 31 19.59 12.40 40.48
N LYS A 32 20.59 13.24 40.20
CA LYS A 32 20.52 14.30 39.18
C LYS A 32 21.24 13.96 37.86
N GLU A 33 22.02 12.87 37.81
CA GLU A 33 22.83 12.51 36.64
C GLU A 33 22.40 11.21 35.92
N SER A 34 21.29 10.60 36.32
CA SER A 34 20.88 9.26 35.84
C SER A 34 20.08 9.21 34.53
N ARG A 35 19.82 10.33 33.84
CA ARG A 35 18.59 10.43 33.03
C ARG A 35 18.65 10.23 31.52
N ASN A 36 19.80 10.08 30.86
CA ASN A 36 19.84 9.85 29.40
C ASN A 36 21.19 9.27 28.96
N ARG A 37 21.41 7.96 29.04
CA ARG A 37 22.47 7.29 28.26
C ARG A 37 22.16 5.83 27.99
N ALA A 38 21.80 5.53 26.75
CA ALA A 38 21.98 4.20 26.19
C ALA A 38 22.93 4.34 24.98
N THR A 39 24.18 3.96 25.21
CA THR A 39 25.27 3.94 24.24
C THR A 39 25.37 2.54 23.67
N LEU A 40 25.15 2.38 22.37
CA LEU A 40 25.59 1.21 21.62
C LEU A 40 26.64 1.67 20.60
N LEU A 41 27.79 1.02 20.66
CA LEU A 41 28.99 1.29 19.89
C LEU A 41 28.89 0.61 18.52
N ASP A 42 28.87 1.41 17.46
CA ASP A 42 29.52 1.04 16.20
C ASP A 42 30.15 2.29 15.57
N GLN A 43 31.47 2.23 15.37
CA GLN A 43 32.28 3.13 14.53
C GLN A 43 32.18 4.66 14.75
N GLY A 44 32.34 5.12 15.99
CA GLY A 44 32.92 6.45 16.24
C GLY A 44 32.06 7.68 15.94
N HIS A 45 30.76 7.53 15.65
CA HIS A 45 29.81 8.64 15.63
C HIS A 45 28.79 8.46 16.77
N LEU A 46 28.77 9.40 17.71
CA LEU A 46 27.77 9.50 18.77
C LEU A 46 26.42 9.87 18.15
N ILE A 47 25.65 8.89 17.68
CA ILE A 47 24.24 9.12 17.32
C ILE A 47 23.44 8.94 18.60
N CYS A 48 23.24 10.05 19.33
CA CYS A 48 22.31 10.06 20.44
C CYS A 48 20.89 9.99 19.83
N ILE A 49 20.27 8.81 19.85
CA ILE A 49 18.85 8.67 19.49
C ILE A 49 18.06 9.41 20.57
N SER A 50 17.80 10.68 20.33
CA SER A 50 16.98 11.54 21.19
C SER A 50 15.53 11.10 21.03
N MET A 51 15.10 10.09 21.78
CA MET A 51 13.71 9.67 21.76
C MET A 51 12.82 10.81 22.28
N PRO A 52 11.74 11.19 21.57
CA PRO A 52 10.82 12.22 22.05
C PRO A 52 10.22 11.84 23.41
N VAL A 53 10.02 12.84 24.26
CA VAL A 53 9.40 12.65 25.59
C VAL A 53 7.89 12.81 25.58
N THR A 54 7.33 13.41 24.52
CA THR A 54 5.89 13.57 24.29
C THR A 54 5.56 13.28 22.83
N ASN A 55 4.27 13.08 22.54
CA ASN A 55 3.78 12.87 21.19
C ASN A 55 3.44 14.18 20.45
N ASP A 56 3.66 15.36 21.03
CA ASP A 56 3.22 16.66 20.44
C ASP A 56 3.79 16.90 19.03
N GLY A 57 5.01 16.41 18.77
CA GLY A 57 5.68 16.50 17.49
C GLY A 57 5.46 15.30 16.56
N TRP A 58 4.57 14.37 16.90
CA TRP A 58 4.30 13.20 16.05
C TRP A 58 3.69 13.64 14.71
N PRO A 59 4.10 13.07 13.57
CA PRO A 59 5.13 12.03 13.39
C PRO A 59 6.55 12.57 13.22
N ASP A 60 6.71 13.83 12.81
CA ASP A 60 7.99 14.41 12.36
C ASP A 60 9.09 14.34 13.44
N ALA A 61 8.77 14.60 14.71
CA ALA A 61 9.71 14.53 15.83
C ALA A 61 10.22 13.11 16.11
N PHE A 62 9.52 12.08 15.62
CA PHE A 62 9.96 10.69 15.69
C PHE A 62 10.79 10.29 14.46
N GLY A 63 10.96 11.20 13.50
CA GLY A 63 11.80 11.05 12.32
C GLY A 63 11.13 10.32 11.17
N PHE A 64 9.83 10.50 10.96
CA PHE A 64 9.15 9.97 9.76
C PHE A 64 8.01 10.87 9.30
N GLY A 65 7.70 10.79 8.01
CA GLY A 65 6.62 11.57 7.40
C GLY A 65 5.49 10.71 6.87
N LEU A 66 4.30 11.31 6.79
CA LEU A 66 3.07 10.65 6.35
C LEU A 66 2.56 11.22 5.03
N GLY A 67 1.87 10.37 4.27
CA GLY A 67 1.17 10.76 3.05
C GLY A 67 -0.01 9.88 2.73
N GLY A 68 -0.87 10.36 1.82
CA GLY A 68 -2.09 9.67 1.40
C GLY A 68 -3.38 10.38 1.86
N SER A 69 -4.49 9.98 1.25
CA SER A 69 -5.83 10.52 1.54
C SER A 69 -6.82 9.35 1.65
N GLY A 70 -6.79 8.67 2.79
CA GLY A 70 -7.56 7.45 3.07
C GLY A 70 -6.70 6.43 3.80
N PRO A 71 -5.93 5.58 3.10
CA PRO A 71 -4.80 4.89 3.71
C PRO A 71 -3.62 5.85 3.86
N CYS A 72 -3.00 5.86 5.04
CA CYS A 72 -1.78 6.61 5.30
C CYS A 72 -0.56 5.72 5.07
N TYR A 73 0.46 6.28 4.43
CA TYR A 73 1.73 5.62 4.16
C TYR A 73 2.89 6.41 4.77
N ILE A 74 3.92 5.69 5.19
CA ILE A 74 5.20 6.27 5.59
C ILE A 74 5.93 6.66 4.31
N LEU A 75 6.23 7.95 4.18
CA LEU A 75 6.83 8.54 2.99
C LEU A 75 8.35 8.58 3.05
N TRP A 76 8.88 8.86 4.22
CA TRP A 76 10.30 8.92 4.51
C TRP A 76 10.53 8.58 5.97
N VAL A 77 11.71 8.08 6.28
CA VAL A 77 12.18 7.81 7.63
C VAL A 77 13.62 8.32 7.72
N GLU A 78 13.92 9.09 8.74
CA GLU A 78 15.25 9.64 8.99
C GLU A 78 16.13 8.59 9.66
N ASP A 79 17.34 8.37 9.13
CA ASP A 79 18.28 7.39 9.68
C ASP A 79 18.71 7.77 11.10
N GLY A 80 18.77 6.76 11.98
CA GLY A 80 19.09 6.96 13.40
C GLY A 80 17.95 7.58 14.23
N SER A 81 16.78 7.83 13.65
CA SER A 81 15.59 8.29 14.38
C SER A 81 14.93 7.18 15.21
N SER A 82 13.97 7.56 16.06
CA SER A 82 13.13 6.60 16.78
C SER A 82 12.32 5.72 15.84
N ALA A 83 11.82 6.27 14.73
CA ALA A 83 11.08 5.52 13.71
C ALA A 83 11.97 4.51 12.98
N HIS A 84 13.20 4.90 12.62
CA HIS A 84 14.18 4.01 12.02
C HIS A 84 14.54 2.86 12.97
N ALA A 85 14.80 3.17 14.25
CA ALA A 85 15.10 2.15 15.27
C ALA A 85 13.93 1.19 15.53
N ALA A 86 12.70 1.66 15.36
CA ALA A 86 11.50 0.83 15.41
C ALA A 86 11.36 -0.08 14.16
N GLY A 87 12.11 0.19 13.09
CA GLY A 87 12.07 -0.58 11.85
C GLY A 87 10.97 -0.14 10.88
N LEU A 88 10.42 1.06 11.06
CA LEU A 88 9.53 1.67 10.08
C LEU A 88 10.30 1.94 8.79
N ARG A 89 9.67 1.69 7.64
CA ARG A 89 10.28 1.91 6.32
C ARG A 89 9.40 2.78 5.43
N PRO A 90 10.02 3.57 4.52
CA PRO A 90 9.27 4.21 3.45
C PRO A 90 8.47 3.17 2.65
N GLY A 91 7.22 3.49 2.32
CA GLY A 91 6.32 2.58 1.62
C GLY A 91 5.46 1.70 2.52
N ASP A 92 5.65 1.74 3.83
CA ASP A 92 4.78 1.07 4.79
C ASP A 92 3.42 1.77 4.87
N GLN A 93 2.35 1.00 4.79
CA GLN A 93 0.98 1.46 5.05
C GLN A 93 0.66 1.27 6.54
N ILE A 94 0.16 2.32 7.17
CA ILE A 94 -0.32 2.26 8.54
C ILE A 94 -1.72 1.67 8.56
N LEU A 95 -1.88 0.58 9.30
CA LEU A 95 -3.14 -0.13 9.48
C LEU A 95 -3.78 0.24 10.81
N GLU A 96 -2.97 0.34 11.86
CA GLU A 96 -3.44 0.50 13.23
C GLU A 96 -2.51 1.39 14.05
N VAL A 97 -3.07 2.13 15.01
CA VAL A 97 -2.32 2.85 16.05
C VAL A 97 -2.94 2.55 17.40
N GLU A 98 -2.14 2.09 18.36
CA GLU A 98 -2.60 1.65 19.70
C GLU A 98 -3.75 0.63 19.63
N GLY A 99 -3.67 -0.30 18.67
CA GLY A 99 -4.70 -1.32 18.41
C GLY A 99 -6.00 -0.79 17.82
N ARG A 100 -6.06 0.50 17.43
CA ARG A 100 -7.22 1.09 16.74
C ARG A 100 -6.97 1.08 15.23
N PRO A 101 -7.91 0.58 14.41
CA PRO A 101 -7.76 0.60 12.96
C PRO A 101 -7.85 2.04 12.42
N VAL A 102 -6.90 2.42 11.58
CA VAL A 102 -6.78 3.77 11.02
C VAL A 102 -6.74 3.82 9.49
N SER A 103 -7.01 2.70 8.82
CA SER A 103 -6.89 2.57 7.35
C SER A 103 -7.79 3.49 6.51
N SER A 104 -8.80 4.11 7.13
CA SER A 104 -9.71 5.07 6.50
C SER A 104 -9.48 6.53 6.92
N LEU A 105 -8.54 6.78 7.84
CA LEU A 105 -8.27 8.10 8.37
C LEU A 105 -7.37 8.91 7.43
N THR A 106 -7.64 10.22 7.32
CA THR A 106 -6.73 11.14 6.66
C THR A 106 -5.43 11.29 7.46
N CYS A 107 -4.36 11.74 6.82
CA CYS A 107 -3.10 12.01 7.51
C CYS A 107 -3.29 12.98 8.68
N GLU A 108 -4.11 14.03 8.52
CA GLU A 108 -4.39 14.99 9.58
C GLU A 108 -5.07 14.33 10.81
N ALA A 109 -6.08 13.49 10.58
CA ALA A 109 -6.76 12.79 11.66
C ALA A 109 -5.84 11.77 12.34
N LEU A 110 -4.99 11.10 11.55
CA LEU A 110 -3.99 10.17 12.08
C LEU A 110 -2.92 10.88 12.91
N THR A 111 -2.47 12.06 12.48
CA THR A 111 -1.55 12.92 13.24
C THR A 111 -2.11 13.30 14.60
N LYS A 112 -3.35 13.79 14.63
CA LYS A 112 -4.04 14.13 15.88
C LYS A 112 -4.16 12.90 16.80
N LEU A 113 -4.53 11.75 16.24
CA LEU A 113 -4.63 10.51 17.00
C LEU A 113 -3.28 10.11 17.61
N GLY A 114 -2.18 10.20 16.84
CA GLY A 114 -0.83 9.92 17.34
C GLY A 114 -0.40 10.87 18.45
N GLN A 115 -0.71 12.17 18.33
CA GLN A 115 -0.44 13.19 19.33
C GLN A 115 -1.20 12.96 20.64
N GLU A 116 -2.44 12.46 20.57
CA GLU A 116 -3.29 12.17 21.73
C GLU A 116 -2.98 10.83 22.43
N CYS A 117 -2.09 10.02 21.87
CA CYS A 117 -1.71 8.74 22.48
C CYS A 117 -0.95 8.96 23.80
N LEU A 118 -1.23 8.11 24.79
CA LEU A 118 -0.57 8.16 26.10
C LEU A 118 0.82 7.51 26.09
N ASN A 119 1.01 6.51 25.23
CA ASN A 119 2.29 5.82 25.08
C ASN A 119 3.22 6.65 24.18
N VAL A 120 4.48 6.77 24.58
CA VAL A 120 5.53 7.47 23.84
C VAL A 120 6.69 6.49 23.61
N PRO A 121 6.96 6.05 22.37
CA PRO A 121 6.19 6.30 21.15
C PRO A 121 4.84 5.55 21.15
N PRO A 122 3.88 5.97 20.30
CA PRO A 122 2.68 5.18 20.04
C PRO A 122 3.03 3.85 19.36
N SER A 123 2.31 2.78 19.69
CA SER A 123 2.38 1.50 18.98
C SER A 123 1.70 1.61 17.62
N ILE A 124 2.40 1.23 16.55
CA ILE A 124 1.89 1.34 15.17
C ILE A 124 1.95 -0.04 14.50
N GLY A 125 0.83 -0.47 13.92
CA GLY A 125 0.76 -1.65 13.06
C GLY A 125 0.89 -1.25 11.60
N VAL A 126 1.89 -1.80 10.90
CA VAL A 126 2.20 -1.44 9.51
C VAL A 126 2.30 -2.65 8.59
N ILE A 127 2.17 -2.40 7.28
CA ILE A 127 2.45 -3.39 6.23
C ILE A 127 3.16 -2.74 5.05
N SER A 128 4.26 -3.32 4.59
CA SER A 128 4.97 -2.80 3.42
C SER A 128 4.12 -2.93 2.15
N ARG A 129 4.03 -1.82 1.39
CA ARG A 129 3.31 -1.75 0.10
C ARG A 129 4.22 -1.46 -1.08
N VAL A 130 5.53 -1.51 -0.87
CA VAL A 130 6.53 -1.34 -1.93
C VAL A 130 6.36 -2.44 -2.96
N GLN A 131 6.28 -2.06 -4.23
CA GLN A 131 6.25 -2.96 -5.37
C GLN A 131 7.57 -2.84 -6.12
N TYR A 132 8.25 -3.96 -6.29
CA TYR A 132 9.48 -4.01 -7.07
C TYR A 132 9.17 -4.24 -8.54
N VAL A 133 9.77 -3.39 -9.38
CA VAL A 133 9.71 -3.48 -10.84
C VAL A 133 11.14 -3.58 -11.37
N GLU A 134 11.37 -4.55 -12.24
CA GLU A 134 12.65 -4.69 -12.95
C GLU A 134 12.54 -3.98 -14.29
N VAL A 135 13.46 -3.06 -14.52
CA VAL A 135 13.53 -2.25 -15.74
C VAL A 135 14.82 -2.58 -16.48
N PRO A 136 14.75 -3.09 -17.72
CA PRO A 136 15.96 -3.29 -18.52
C PRO A 136 16.71 -1.97 -18.71
N LYS A 137 18.02 -1.95 -18.48
CA LYS A 137 18.88 -0.78 -18.66
C LYS A 137 20.14 -1.19 -19.43
N LYS A 138 20.19 -0.92 -20.73
CA LYS A 138 21.42 -1.15 -21.50
C LYS A 138 22.43 -0.05 -21.21
N LYS A 139 23.72 -0.39 -21.21
CA LYS A 139 24.83 0.59 -21.13
C LYS A 139 24.64 1.62 -22.26
N GLN A 140 24.39 2.88 -21.90
CA GLN A 140 24.11 4.06 -22.76
C GLN A 140 22.64 4.35 -23.13
N GLU A 141 21.68 3.49 -22.79
CA GLU A 141 20.25 3.78 -23.05
C GLU A 141 19.60 4.41 -21.82
N GLU A 142 18.82 5.48 -22.03
CA GLU A 142 18.02 6.05 -20.94
C GLU A 142 16.84 5.15 -20.61
N VAL A 143 16.56 5.02 -19.32
CA VAL A 143 15.43 4.23 -18.81
C VAL A 143 14.07 4.85 -19.20
N GLY A 144 14.07 6.13 -19.59
CA GLY A 144 12.90 6.90 -20.00
C GLY A 144 11.98 7.24 -18.83
N LEU A 145 12.58 7.64 -17.70
CA LEU A 145 11.93 8.11 -16.49
C LEU A 145 12.37 9.53 -16.17
N THR A 146 11.41 10.40 -15.86
CA THR A 146 11.70 11.71 -15.27
C THR A 146 11.13 11.74 -13.86
N LEU A 147 12.02 12.02 -12.90
CA LEU A 147 11.68 12.16 -11.50
C LEU A 147 11.54 13.64 -11.15
N GLY A 148 10.56 13.95 -10.33
CA GLY A 148 10.38 15.27 -9.74
C GLY A 148 11.00 15.32 -8.35
N ASP A 149 11.38 16.53 -7.95
CA ASP A 149 11.84 16.80 -6.59
C ASP A 149 10.73 16.53 -5.58
N GLY A 150 11.11 15.97 -4.43
CA GLY A 150 10.18 15.63 -3.36
C GLY A 150 10.77 14.62 -2.39
N ARG A 151 10.09 14.43 -1.25
CA ARG A 151 10.39 13.38 -0.28
C ARG A 151 9.12 12.58 0.01
N PRO A 152 8.92 11.43 -0.65
CA PRO A 152 9.82 10.75 -1.60
C PRO A 152 9.78 11.36 -3.01
N LEU A 153 10.67 10.87 -3.88
CA LEU A 153 10.72 11.23 -5.29
C LEU A 153 9.47 10.75 -6.02
N VAL A 154 8.95 11.59 -6.92
CA VAL A 154 7.73 11.30 -7.69
C VAL A 154 8.09 11.06 -9.15
N VAL A 155 7.53 10.03 -9.78
CA VAL A 155 7.62 9.88 -11.23
C VAL A 155 6.73 10.92 -11.90
N VAL A 156 7.32 11.91 -12.56
CA VAL A 156 6.59 13.02 -13.22
C VAL A 156 6.23 12.65 -14.65
N SER A 157 7.11 11.95 -15.36
CA SER A 157 6.82 11.45 -16.71
C SER A 157 7.53 10.14 -16.99
N VAL A 158 6.93 9.37 -17.90
CA VAL A 158 7.49 8.13 -18.44
C VAL A 158 7.42 8.24 -19.96
N THR A 159 8.57 8.09 -20.62
CA THR A 159 8.65 8.17 -22.08
C THR A 159 7.92 6.97 -22.70
N PRO A 160 6.95 7.17 -23.63
CA PRO A 160 6.24 6.05 -24.26
C PRO A 160 7.19 5.11 -25.00
N GLY A 161 7.04 3.80 -24.78
CA GLY A 161 7.90 2.78 -25.39
C GLY A 161 9.31 2.70 -24.78
N SER A 162 9.58 3.40 -23.67
CA SER A 162 10.81 3.23 -22.92
C SER A 162 10.83 1.93 -22.11
N PRO A 163 12.02 1.48 -21.65
CA PRO A 163 12.11 0.34 -20.73
C PRO A 163 11.21 0.49 -19.50
N ALA A 164 11.14 1.68 -18.90
CA ALA A 164 10.26 1.90 -17.75
C ALA A 164 8.78 1.85 -18.09
N SER A 165 8.39 2.33 -19.28
CA SER A 165 7.02 2.20 -19.78
C SER A 165 6.62 0.73 -19.91
N TYR A 166 7.49 -0.09 -20.53
CA TYR A 166 7.26 -1.53 -20.67
C TYR A 166 7.27 -2.27 -19.32
N ALA A 167 8.07 -1.82 -18.37
CA ALA A 167 8.11 -2.36 -17.02
C ALA A 167 6.86 -1.99 -16.20
N GLY A 168 6.04 -1.06 -16.69
CA GLY A 168 4.77 -0.67 -16.09
C GLY A 168 4.89 0.44 -15.06
N VAL A 169 6.00 1.17 -15.04
CA VAL A 169 6.14 2.40 -14.23
C VAL A 169 5.21 3.47 -14.80
N ARG A 170 4.55 4.24 -13.92
CA ARG A 170 3.58 5.25 -14.32
C ARG A 170 3.87 6.58 -13.65
N THR A 171 3.47 7.66 -14.31
CA THR A 171 3.40 8.99 -13.69
C THR A 171 2.56 8.92 -12.41
N GLY A 172 3.07 9.55 -11.35
CA GLY A 172 2.47 9.57 -10.02
C GLY A 172 2.87 8.38 -9.12
N ASP A 173 3.59 7.38 -9.63
CA ASP A 173 4.25 6.40 -8.75
C ASP A 173 5.35 7.11 -7.93
N LEU A 174 5.51 6.71 -6.68
CA LEU A 174 6.59 7.22 -5.81
C LEU A 174 7.78 6.28 -5.85
N LEU A 175 8.95 6.80 -6.14
CA LEU A 175 10.20 6.05 -6.11
C LEU A 175 10.80 6.12 -4.71
N LEU A 176 10.94 4.96 -4.08
CA LEU A 176 11.43 4.81 -2.72
C LEU A 176 12.82 4.16 -2.68
N GLU A 177 13.07 3.20 -3.58
CA GLU A 177 14.31 2.43 -3.60
C GLU A 177 14.81 2.22 -5.04
N ILE A 178 16.12 2.22 -5.22
CA ILE A 178 16.80 1.78 -6.44
C ILE A 178 17.78 0.67 -6.05
N ASN A 179 17.65 -0.50 -6.68
CA ASN A 179 18.45 -1.69 -6.39
C ASN A 179 18.47 -2.04 -4.90
N GLU A 180 17.31 -1.98 -4.25
CA GLU A 180 17.13 -2.24 -2.80
C GLU A 180 17.83 -1.22 -1.88
N VAL A 181 18.34 -0.12 -2.44
CA VAL A 181 18.89 1.01 -1.69
C VAL A 181 17.85 2.12 -1.63
N PRO A 182 17.46 2.59 -0.43
CA PRO A 182 16.58 3.74 -0.27
C PRO A 182 17.15 4.99 -0.94
N VAL A 183 16.30 5.77 -1.60
CA VAL A 183 16.69 7.03 -2.24
C VAL A 183 15.77 8.16 -1.79
N THR A 184 16.38 9.27 -1.36
CA THR A 184 15.65 10.41 -0.79
C THR A 184 15.85 11.72 -1.54
N ASP A 185 16.83 11.76 -2.46
CA ASP A 185 17.22 12.95 -3.21
C ASP A 185 17.35 12.65 -4.71
N LEU A 186 16.98 13.63 -5.53
CA LEU A 186 16.96 13.50 -6.98
C LEU A 186 18.37 13.31 -7.56
N ALA A 187 19.38 14.01 -7.02
CA ALA A 187 20.74 13.93 -7.51
C ALA A 187 21.38 12.58 -7.17
N GLU A 188 21.05 12.01 -6.01
CA GLU A 188 21.41 10.64 -5.67
C GLU A 188 20.73 9.63 -6.61
N ALA A 189 19.41 9.69 -6.75
CA ALA A 189 18.67 8.77 -7.61
C ALA A 189 19.16 8.82 -9.06
N THR A 190 19.38 10.01 -9.61
CA THR A 190 19.90 10.18 -10.98
C THR A 190 21.29 9.57 -11.12
N ARG A 191 22.18 9.82 -10.15
CA ARG A 191 23.53 9.21 -10.16
C ARG A 191 23.45 7.69 -10.10
N THR A 192 22.68 7.12 -9.17
CA THR A 192 22.51 5.67 -9.02
C THR A 192 21.91 5.04 -10.27
N ILE A 193 20.90 5.67 -10.88
CA ILE A 193 20.33 5.22 -12.15
C ILE A 193 21.38 5.27 -13.25
N SER A 194 22.14 6.36 -13.41
CA SER A 194 23.13 6.51 -14.47
C SER A 194 24.34 5.57 -14.29
N SER A 195 24.85 5.41 -13.06
CA SER A 195 26.03 4.61 -12.75
C SER A 195 25.77 3.11 -12.61
N CYS A 196 24.51 2.68 -12.60
CA CYS A 196 24.16 1.25 -12.56
C CYS A 196 24.80 0.52 -13.78
N GLU A 197 25.72 -0.40 -13.54
CA GLU A 197 26.39 -1.16 -14.59
C GLU A 197 25.61 -2.39 -15.05
N ASP A 198 24.62 -2.80 -14.25
CA ASP A 198 23.77 -3.94 -14.50
C ASP A 198 22.79 -3.66 -15.65
N ASP A 199 22.47 -4.73 -16.39
CA ASP A 199 21.49 -4.68 -17.48
C ASP A 199 20.04 -4.58 -16.97
N VAL A 200 19.84 -4.66 -15.65
CA VAL A 200 18.54 -4.58 -14.99
C VAL A 200 18.61 -3.61 -13.82
N LEU A 201 17.70 -2.66 -13.80
CA LEU A 201 17.51 -1.70 -12.73
C LEU A 201 16.24 -2.07 -11.95
N ARG A 202 16.38 -2.36 -10.65
CA ARG A 202 15.25 -2.72 -9.79
C ARG A 202 14.74 -1.49 -9.06
N LEU A 203 13.49 -1.11 -9.31
CA LEU A 203 12.86 0.06 -8.70
C LEU A 203 11.83 -0.38 -7.65
N GLY A 204 11.98 0.10 -6.41
CA GLY A 204 10.97 -0.02 -5.36
C GLY A 204 10.00 1.16 -5.44
N LEU A 205 8.76 0.88 -5.82
CA LEU A 205 7.74 1.87 -6.09
C LEU A 205 6.55 1.76 -5.12
N LEU A 206 6.04 2.89 -4.64
CA LEU A 206 4.74 2.97 -3.98
C LEU A 206 3.69 3.59 -4.90
N CYS A 207 2.61 2.86 -5.11
CA CYS A 207 1.52 3.28 -6.00
C CYS A 207 0.38 3.88 -5.19
N ILE A 208 0.33 5.20 -5.09
CA ILE A 208 -0.69 5.93 -4.29
C ILE A 208 -2.04 6.09 -5.04
N GLY A 209 -2.13 5.69 -6.31
CA GLY A 209 -3.37 5.69 -7.09
C GLY A 209 -4.09 4.34 -7.16
N ARG A 210 -5.38 4.33 -7.54
CA ARG A 210 -6.11 3.10 -7.92
C ARG A 210 -5.46 2.48 -9.16
N ARG A 211 -4.43 1.66 -8.99
CA ARG A 211 -4.05 0.66 -10.00
C ARG A 211 -5.24 -0.29 -10.11
N GLN A 212 -6.01 -0.20 -11.20
CA GLN A 212 -6.68 -1.40 -11.68
C GLN A 212 -5.56 -2.43 -11.85
N ARG A 213 -5.63 -3.53 -11.11
CA ARG A 213 -4.72 -4.66 -11.25
C ARG A 213 -4.84 -5.18 -12.69
N HIS A 214 -4.05 -4.60 -13.59
CA HIS A 214 -3.69 -5.27 -14.81
C HIS A 214 -2.74 -6.37 -14.38
N SER A 215 -3.32 -7.53 -14.05
CA SER A 215 -2.58 -8.78 -13.98
C SER A 215 -1.72 -8.87 -15.23
N ARG A 216 -0.41 -8.97 -15.04
CA ARG A 216 0.59 -9.24 -16.09
C ARG A 216 0.07 -10.34 -17.01
N VAL A 217 -0.40 -9.97 -18.18
CA VAL A 217 -0.44 -10.83 -19.36
C VAL A 217 0.22 -10.01 -20.44
N TYR A 218 1.45 -10.39 -20.77
CA TYR A 218 2.07 -10.00 -22.02
C TYR A 218 1.18 -10.51 -23.16
N SER A 219 0.48 -9.60 -23.82
CA SER A 219 -0.06 -9.85 -25.15
C SER A 219 0.14 -8.60 -25.98
N ALA A 220 0.98 -8.76 -27.00
CA ALA A 220 1.13 -7.85 -28.11
C ALA A 220 -0.24 -7.45 -28.70
N SER A 221 -0.28 -6.22 -29.23
CA SER A 221 -1.25 -5.71 -30.21
C SER A 221 -2.75 -5.84 -29.87
N GLY A 222 -3.42 -4.70 -29.72
CA GLY A 222 -4.87 -4.66 -29.84
C GLY A 222 -5.52 -3.48 -29.13
N SER A 223 -5.49 -2.31 -29.75
CA SER A 223 -6.40 -1.21 -29.44
C SER A 223 -7.86 -1.67 -29.49
N ARG A 224 -8.55 -1.77 -28.34
CA ARG A 224 -10.02 -1.77 -28.31
C ARG A 224 -10.62 -1.41 -26.93
N SER A 225 -10.92 -0.12 -26.80
CA SER A 225 -12.11 0.47 -26.15
C SER A 225 -12.30 0.38 -24.63
N GLU A 226 -11.87 1.46 -23.97
CA GLU A 226 -12.20 1.91 -22.60
C GLU A 226 -13.70 2.26 -22.37
N THR A 227 -14.59 2.07 -23.34
CA THR A 227 -16.02 2.38 -23.21
C THR A 227 -16.87 1.22 -22.63
N THR A 228 -16.29 0.03 -22.46
CA THR A 228 -17.05 -1.17 -22.06
C THR A 228 -17.28 -1.29 -20.55
N SER A 229 -16.36 -0.84 -19.69
CA SER A 229 -16.50 -1.01 -18.23
C SER A 229 -17.53 -0.08 -17.58
N GLN A 230 -17.65 1.18 -18.02
CA GLN A 230 -18.73 2.07 -17.55
C GLN A 230 -20.10 1.61 -18.07
N ALA A 231 -20.17 1.18 -19.34
CA ALA A 231 -21.40 0.64 -19.91
C ALA A 231 -21.85 -0.66 -19.23
N GLN A 232 -20.91 -1.56 -18.86
CA GLN A 232 -21.22 -2.78 -18.12
C GLN A 232 -21.72 -2.49 -16.70
N ARG A 233 -21.18 -1.46 -16.03
CA ARG A 233 -21.63 -1.04 -14.70
C ARG A 233 -23.04 -0.43 -14.74
N LEU A 234 -23.31 0.43 -15.73
CA LEU A 234 -24.64 1.01 -15.94
C LEU A 234 -25.67 -0.08 -16.31
N LYS A 235 -25.31 -1.03 -17.18
CA LYS A 235 -26.16 -2.19 -17.50
C LYS A 235 -26.43 -3.08 -16.29
N ALA A 236 -25.43 -3.32 -15.44
CA ALA A 236 -25.59 -4.10 -14.22
C ALA A 236 -26.51 -3.39 -13.20
N GLN A 237 -26.38 -2.06 -13.08
CA GLN A 237 -27.25 -1.24 -12.21
C GLN A 237 -28.69 -1.21 -12.75
N GLU A 238 -28.87 -1.08 -14.06
CA GLU A 238 -30.20 -1.11 -14.67
C GLU A 238 -30.86 -2.49 -14.56
N PHE A 239 -30.09 -3.55 -14.70
CA PHE A 239 -30.54 -4.92 -14.48
C PHE A 239 -30.96 -5.16 -13.02
N HIS A 240 -30.17 -4.69 -12.05
CA HIS A 240 -30.50 -4.79 -10.62
C HIS A 240 -31.80 -4.05 -10.30
N ARG A 241 -31.97 -2.83 -10.81
CA ARG A 241 -33.21 -2.06 -10.63
C ARG A 241 -34.43 -2.78 -11.22
N LYS A 242 -34.33 -3.33 -12.44
CA LYS A 242 -35.42 -4.10 -13.07
C LYS A 242 -35.71 -5.40 -12.32
N LEU A 243 -34.68 -6.07 -11.78
CA LEU A 243 -34.86 -7.24 -10.93
C LEU A 243 -35.65 -6.88 -9.67
N ASP A 244 -35.35 -5.76 -9.03
CA ASP A 244 -36.08 -5.32 -7.83
C ASP A 244 -37.52 -4.91 -8.15
N GLU A 245 -37.76 -4.23 -9.28
CA GLU A 245 -39.10 -3.84 -9.73
C GLU A 245 -40.00 -5.03 -10.08
N VAL A 246 -39.43 -6.10 -10.65
CA VAL A 246 -40.19 -7.29 -11.10
C VAL A 246 -40.33 -8.36 -10.02
N LEU A 247 -39.32 -8.55 -9.16
CA LEU A 247 -39.32 -9.58 -8.13
C LEU A 247 -39.81 -9.09 -6.75
N GLY A 248 -40.05 -7.78 -6.59
CA GLY A 248 -40.69 -7.20 -5.39
C GLY A 248 -40.04 -7.65 -4.07
N ASP A 249 -40.88 -7.96 -3.07
CA ASP A 249 -40.49 -8.39 -1.71
C ASP A 249 -40.30 -9.92 -1.58
N HIS A 250 -39.89 -10.60 -2.66
CA HIS A 250 -39.55 -12.03 -2.62
C HIS A 250 -38.02 -12.24 -2.60
N PRO A 251 -37.35 -12.09 -1.44
CA PRO A 251 -35.89 -12.19 -1.34
C PRO A 251 -35.37 -13.58 -1.76
N ASP A 252 -36.14 -14.64 -1.49
CA ASP A 252 -35.76 -16.02 -1.81
C ASP A 252 -35.63 -16.27 -3.32
N LEU A 253 -36.46 -15.60 -4.13
CA LEU A 253 -36.39 -15.69 -5.59
C LEU A 253 -35.21 -14.88 -6.14
N LYS A 254 -34.96 -13.69 -5.58
CA LYS A 254 -33.80 -12.86 -5.92
C LYS A 254 -32.50 -13.62 -5.66
N GLU A 255 -32.38 -14.26 -4.51
CA GLU A 255 -31.20 -15.03 -4.15
C GLU A 255 -30.95 -16.21 -5.11
N LYS A 256 -32.02 -16.93 -5.51
CA LYS A 256 -31.92 -18.01 -6.51
C LYS A 256 -31.47 -17.49 -7.88
N VAL A 257 -31.97 -16.34 -8.33
CA VAL A 257 -31.55 -15.72 -9.60
C VAL A 257 -30.10 -15.24 -9.52
N PHE A 258 -29.68 -14.62 -8.42
CA PHE A 258 -28.29 -14.19 -8.23
C PHE A 258 -27.33 -15.38 -8.15
N ALA A 259 -27.72 -16.46 -7.46
CA ALA A 259 -26.93 -17.68 -7.39
C ALA A 259 -26.74 -18.29 -8.78
N LEU A 260 -27.80 -18.32 -9.61
CA LEU A 260 -27.73 -18.80 -10.99
C LEU A 260 -26.80 -17.93 -11.86
N LEU A 261 -26.90 -16.61 -11.77
CA LEU A 261 -26.05 -15.68 -12.52
C LEU A 261 -24.59 -15.77 -12.09
N LYS A 262 -24.34 -15.92 -10.78
CA LYS A 262 -23.00 -16.13 -10.23
C LYS A 262 -22.40 -17.43 -10.74
N GLN A 263 -23.21 -18.50 -10.83
CA GLN A 263 -22.79 -19.77 -11.38
C GLN A 263 -22.50 -19.68 -12.89
N TYR A 264 -23.35 -18.97 -13.65
CA TYR A 264 -23.08 -18.72 -15.07
C TYR A 264 -21.80 -17.91 -15.28
N ALA A 265 -21.53 -16.91 -14.43
CA ALA A 265 -20.30 -16.12 -14.51
C ALA A 265 -19.04 -16.98 -14.30
N GLN A 266 -19.13 -18.03 -13.48
CA GLN A 266 -18.04 -18.98 -13.22
C GLN A 266 -17.87 -20.01 -14.32
N GLU A 267 -18.98 -20.59 -14.81
CA GLU A 267 -18.94 -21.73 -15.74
C GLU A 267 -19.00 -21.30 -17.22
N ARG A 268 -19.46 -20.08 -17.53
CA ARG A 268 -19.71 -19.53 -18.88
C ARG A 268 -20.59 -20.41 -19.79
N LYS A 269 -21.40 -21.31 -19.23
CA LYS A 269 -22.30 -22.22 -19.96
C LYS A 269 -23.69 -21.61 -20.13
N VAL A 270 -23.97 -21.08 -21.33
CA VAL A 270 -25.22 -20.37 -21.65
C VAL A 270 -26.43 -21.32 -21.58
N ASP A 271 -26.27 -22.56 -22.02
CA ASP A 271 -27.37 -23.54 -22.11
C ASP A 271 -27.98 -23.85 -20.74
N ARG A 272 -27.15 -23.89 -19.69
CA ARG A 272 -27.59 -24.15 -18.32
C ARG A 272 -28.37 -22.98 -17.74
N LEU A 273 -27.96 -21.74 -18.03
CA LEU A 273 -28.68 -20.55 -17.62
C LEU A 273 -30.02 -20.46 -18.36
N ALA A 274 -30.04 -20.74 -19.67
CA ALA A 274 -31.25 -20.73 -20.48
C ALA A 274 -32.29 -21.79 -20.02
N TYR A 275 -31.84 -22.94 -19.52
CA TYR A 275 -32.72 -24.00 -19.01
C TYR A 275 -33.27 -23.69 -17.60
N MET A 276 -32.44 -23.18 -16.70
CA MET A 276 -32.81 -23.02 -15.29
C MET A 276 -33.54 -21.72 -14.98
N LEU A 277 -33.29 -20.65 -15.74
CA LEU A 277 -33.88 -19.34 -15.49
C LEU A 277 -35.42 -19.34 -15.61
N PRO A 278 -36.06 -19.98 -16.62
CA PRO A 278 -37.51 -20.11 -16.70
C PRO A 278 -38.12 -21.04 -15.63
N MET A 279 -37.32 -21.95 -15.06
CA MET A 279 -37.78 -22.81 -13.96
C MET A 279 -37.81 -22.07 -12.61
N ILE A 280 -37.00 -21.02 -12.46
CA ILE A 280 -36.97 -20.16 -11.26
C ILE A 280 -38.02 -19.03 -11.38
N LEU A 281 -38.23 -18.52 -12.59
CA LEU A 281 -39.17 -17.43 -12.89
C LEU A 281 -40.47 -18.01 -13.47
N THR A 282 -41.36 -18.49 -12.61
CA THR A 282 -42.55 -19.25 -13.02
C THR A 282 -43.74 -18.38 -13.43
N GLU A 283 -43.73 -17.07 -13.14
CA GLU A 283 -44.84 -16.16 -13.46
C GLU A 283 -44.66 -15.42 -14.79
N GLU A 284 -45.78 -15.15 -15.48
CA GLU A 284 -45.80 -14.45 -16.77
C GLU A 284 -45.30 -12.99 -16.68
N SER A 285 -45.43 -12.35 -15.51
CA SER A 285 -44.84 -11.04 -15.19
C SER A 285 -43.30 -11.08 -15.15
N GLN A 286 -42.73 -12.21 -14.71
CA GLN A 286 -41.29 -12.41 -14.50
C GLN A 286 -40.55 -12.81 -15.78
N HIS A 287 -41.24 -13.42 -16.74
CA HIS A 287 -40.69 -13.72 -18.08
C HIS A 287 -40.24 -12.48 -18.86
N ARG A 288 -40.68 -11.26 -18.48
CA ARG A 288 -40.18 -10.00 -19.04
C ARG A 288 -38.69 -9.76 -18.76
N LEU A 289 -38.13 -10.36 -17.70
CA LEU A 289 -36.69 -10.30 -17.40
C LEU A 289 -35.85 -11.13 -18.38
N ILE A 290 -36.39 -12.22 -18.91
CA ILE A 290 -35.69 -13.12 -19.84
C ILE A 290 -35.32 -12.39 -21.13
N ASN A 291 -36.19 -11.49 -21.62
CA ASN A 291 -35.94 -10.68 -22.81
C ASN A 291 -34.88 -9.58 -22.61
N ASN A 292 -34.59 -9.18 -21.36
CA ASN A 292 -33.53 -8.21 -21.05
C ASN A 292 -32.16 -8.87 -20.81
N ILE A 293 -32.10 -10.20 -20.73
CA ILE A 293 -30.87 -10.98 -20.49
C ILE A 293 -30.22 -11.47 -21.80
N ARG A 294 -30.96 -11.42 -22.93
CA ARG A 294 -30.41 -11.64 -24.29
C ARG A 294 -29.53 -10.49 -24.75
#